data_AF-A0A3L6ZPI3-F1
#
_entry.id   AF-A0A3L6ZPI3-F1
#
_cell.length_a   1.000
_cell.length_b   1.000
_cell.length_c   1.000
_cell.angle_alpha   90.00
_cell.angle_beta   90.00
_cell.angle_gamma   90.00
#
_symmetry.space_group_name_H-M   'P 1'
#
loop_
_entity.id
_entity.type
_entity.pdbx_description
1 polymer ?
#
loop_
_entity_poly.entity_id
_entity_poly.type
_entity_poly.pdbx_seq_one_letter_code
_entity_poly.pdbx_strand_id
1 'polypeptide(L)'
;MPPIPPTGTAPDLGGDLTSLRSALHDDDHHAVAALLRTGFWPLLAADGETTVRALNALPPELISADPELTAVAALCVLLTPQEAIAPSGVGTGERSAPPGRAHRVADVFDKMLRHRLHGDFADADAAAHLIRSILAQGRRPGDEVSPSLQSLALLHCGVTAILMSHSSTAVADFEAARQIAIAIGNTILTREATAKLALVHALRGNEGVTRASLAACAAMPEPTPIMRAVMHDAENMARDLMAVERDPVVGLPDTGFAMAMDTLNELWPIRFIIETRRALARLSPGTVAEWARLLRTSRATAMSPLAIDALDAGCIDAAVCSGEYGAARRIAEQSTHQGRLTAIARLRLAVVSGGARRAEQEVAHIRHDPDLPLTTREELSLLRAWIAVELGHVPDRADALAAVLVHGRRPRMFTLVPSRVLSALAPSVSVPLRDAYVAACDGVVSVVPDTAVVRLSPRELAVAHSIVTDRTVPESALRLSVSVNTVKTQLKSVYRKLGVTTRAEARDLIRRLGIVDDPGQH
;
A
#
# COMPACT_ATOMS: atom_id res chain seq x y z
N MET A 1 26.72 19.77 12.42
CA MET A 1 26.97 18.48 13.10
C MET A 1 28.08 18.70 14.13
N PRO A 2 27.86 18.46 15.43
CA PRO A 2 28.99 18.26 16.32
C PRO A 2 29.57 16.85 16.11
N PRO A 3 30.88 16.64 16.31
CA PRO A 3 31.52 15.34 16.15
C PRO A 3 31.10 14.38 17.27
N ILE A 4 30.88 13.12 16.90
CA ILE A 4 30.55 12.02 17.80
C ILE A 4 31.83 11.63 18.57
N PRO A 5 31.81 11.53 19.91
CA PRO A 5 32.97 11.04 20.66
C PRO A 5 33.15 9.53 20.41
N PRO A 6 34.38 9.03 20.22
CA PRO A 6 34.61 7.59 20.06
C PRO A 6 34.55 6.94 21.44
N THR A 7 33.51 6.14 21.71
CA THR A 7 33.45 5.26 22.88
C THR A 7 33.37 3.81 22.43
N GLY A 8 34.41 3.05 22.74
CA GLY A 8 34.53 1.61 22.48
C GLY A 8 35.69 1.28 21.54
N THR A 9 36.60 0.40 21.97
CA THR A 9 37.51 -0.31 21.07
C THR A 9 36.70 -0.87 19.90
N ALA A 10 37.08 -0.55 18.67
CA ALA A 10 36.43 -1.11 17.49
C ALA A 10 36.45 -2.65 17.61
N PRO A 11 35.30 -3.33 17.46
CA PRO A 11 35.24 -4.79 17.60
C PRO A 11 36.22 -5.44 16.61
N ASP A 12 36.96 -6.45 17.06
CA ASP A 12 37.81 -7.27 16.19
C ASP A 12 36.91 -8.23 15.39
N LEU A 13 36.22 -7.68 14.40
CA LEU A 13 35.24 -8.41 13.59
C LEU A 13 35.86 -9.62 12.87
N GLY A 14 37.16 -9.56 12.54
CA GLY A 14 37.88 -10.68 11.95
C GLY A 14 38.10 -11.81 12.95
N GLY A 15 38.48 -11.46 14.19
CA GLY A 15 38.60 -12.41 15.30
C GLY A 15 37.25 -13.03 15.69
N ASP A 16 36.19 -12.23 15.78
CA ASP A 16 34.86 -12.68 16.17
C ASP A 16 34.24 -13.65 15.14
N LEU A 17 34.39 -13.36 13.83
CA LEU A 17 33.95 -14.28 12.78
C LEU A 17 34.71 -15.60 12.79
N THR A 18 36.02 -15.55 13.01
CA THR A 18 36.85 -16.76 13.10
C THR A 18 36.44 -17.61 14.29
N SER A 19 36.20 -16.96 15.43
CA SER A 19 35.71 -17.60 16.65
C SER A 19 34.32 -18.21 16.47
N LEU A 20 33.40 -17.53 15.77
CA LEU A 20 32.07 -18.04 15.45
C LEU A 20 32.16 -19.31 14.59
N ARG A 21 33.02 -19.32 13.57
CA ARG A 21 33.23 -20.49 12.71
C ARG A 21 33.82 -21.67 13.47
N SER A 22 34.77 -21.42 14.38
CA SER A 22 35.33 -22.48 15.25
C SER A 22 34.26 -23.05 16.17
N ALA A 23 33.52 -22.20 16.89
CA ALA A 23 32.47 -22.63 17.79
C ALA A 23 31.36 -23.44 17.08
N LEU A 24 31.05 -23.09 15.82
CA LEU A 24 30.13 -23.88 15.00
C LEU A 24 30.70 -25.23 14.55
N HIS A 25 32.00 -25.30 14.28
CA HIS A 25 32.64 -26.55 13.92
C HIS A 25 32.71 -27.52 15.10
N ASP A 26 32.89 -26.97 16.31
CA ASP A 26 33.04 -27.70 17.56
C ASP A 26 31.68 -28.02 18.25
N ASP A 27 30.55 -27.66 17.62
CA ASP A 27 29.18 -27.74 18.18
C ASP A 27 29.05 -27.07 19.57
N ASP A 28 29.84 -26.02 19.85
CA ASP A 28 29.78 -25.26 21.10
C ASP A 28 28.66 -24.21 21.06
N HIS A 29 27.43 -24.66 21.30
CA HIS A 29 26.26 -23.80 21.29
C HIS A 29 26.30 -22.64 22.30
N HIS A 30 27.02 -22.79 23.42
CA HIS A 30 27.15 -21.72 24.41
C HIS A 30 28.09 -20.61 23.92
N ALA A 31 29.21 -20.98 23.29
CA ALA A 31 30.11 -20.02 22.66
C ALA A 31 29.42 -19.30 21.50
N VAL A 32 28.69 -20.03 20.64
CA VAL A 32 27.88 -19.42 19.56
C VAL A 32 26.88 -18.42 20.14
N ALA A 33 26.10 -18.79 21.15
CA ALA A 33 25.13 -17.89 21.77
C ALA A 33 25.77 -16.63 22.36
N ALA A 34 26.94 -16.77 23.01
CA ALA A 34 27.67 -15.64 23.59
C ALA A 34 28.17 -14.64 22.53
N LEU A 35 28.71 -15.15 21.41
CA LEU A 35 29.16 -14.34 20.28
C LEU A 35 27.99 -13.63 19.59
N LEU A 36 26.89 -14.33 19.33
CA LEU A 36 25.71 -13.73 18.71
C LEU A 36 25.08 -12.65 19.60
N ARG A 37 24.97 -12.88 20.91
CA ARG A 37 24.39 -11.90 21.85
C ARG A 37 25.12 -10.56 21.82
N THR A 38 26.44 -10.57 21.65
CA THR A 38 27.27 -9.36 21.70
C THR A 38 27.56 -8.78 20.32
N GLY A 39 27.56 -9.62 19.28
CA GLY A 39 28.05 -9.28 17.95
C GLY A 39 27.10 -9.58 16.79
N PHE A 40 25.82 -9.92 17.01
CA PHE A 40 24.93 -10.36 15.91
C PHE A 40 24.93 -9.39 14.71
N TRP A 41 24.70 -8.09 14.92
CA TRP A 41 24.60 -7.14 13.80
C TRP A 41 25.92 -6.94 13.05
N PRO A 42 27.06 -6.72 13.72
CA PRO A 42 28.34 -6.67 13.02
C PRO A 42 28.72 -7.98 12.33
N LEU A 43 28.43 -9.15 12.93
CA LEU A 43 28.65 -10.46 12.32
C LEU A 43 27.77 -10.63 11.07
N LEU A 44 26.49 -10.26 11.14
CA LEU A 44 25.57 -10.29 10.00
C LEU A 44 26.01 -9.35 8.86
N ALA A 45 26.62 -8.21 9.20
CA ALA A 45 27.17 -7.25 8.24
C ALA A 45 28.45 -7.78 7.55
N ALA A 46 29.19 -8.67 8.21
CA ALA A 46 30.45 -9.18 7.71
C ALA A 46 30.29 -10.51 6.97
N ASP A 47 29.49 -11.44 7.49
CA ASP A 47 29.17 -12.75 6.89
C ASP A 47 27.75 -13.19 7.30
N GLY A 48 26.78 -12.81 6.47
CA GLY A 48 25.37 -13.05 6.77
C GLY A 48 24.97 -14.53 6.75
N GLU A 49 25.55 -15.32 5.83
CA GLU A 49 25.25 -16.74 5.69
C GLU A 49 25.74 -17.53 6.91
N THR A 50 27.00 -17.32 7.31
CA THR A 50 27.55 -17.97 8.51
C THR A 50 26.79 -17.54 9.76
N THR A 51 26.42 -16.27 9.89
CA THR A 51 25.71 -15.75 11.06
C THR A 51 24.30 -16.35 11.20
N VAL A 52 23.53 -16.44 10.11
CA VAL A 52 22.20 -17.07 10.14
C VAL A 52 22.30 -18.57 10.39
N ARG A 53 23.26 -19.26 9.76
CA ARG A 53 23.53 -20.67 10.05
C ARG A 53 23.88 -20.87 11.53
N ALA A 54 24.63 -19.95 12.12
CA ALA A 54 25.00 -20.02 13.54
C ALA A 54 23.77 -19.92 14.45
N LEU A 55 22.88 -18.98 14.14
CA LEU A 55 21.65 -18.78 14.89
C LEU A 55 20.72 -20.00 14.77
N ASN A 56 20.58 -20.57 13.57
CA ASN A 56 19.75 -21.75 13.33
C ASN A 56 20.30 -23.02 13.97
N ALA A 57 21.60 -23.07 14.29
CA ALA A 57 22.23 -24.19 15.00
C ALA A 57 22.01 -24.14 16.53
N LEU A 58 21.47 -23.05 17.09
CA LEU A 58 21.27 -22.94 18.53
C LEU A 58 20.04 -23.76 19.01
N PRO A 59 20.16 -24.48 20.15
CA PRO A 59 19.02 -25.09 20.82
C PRO A 59 17.93 -24.06 21.21
N PRO A 60 16.63 -24.40 21.11
CA PRO A 60 15.52 -23.51 21.48
C PRO A 60 15.60 -22.98 22.92
N GLU A 61 16.20 -23.74 23.84
CA GLU A 61 16.38 -23.37 25.24
C GLU A 61 17.33 -22.18 25.37
N LEU A 62 18.41 -22.14 24.58
CA LEU A 62 19.35 -21.01 24.57
C LEU A 62 18.75 -19.77 23.91
N ILE A 63 17.96 -19.96 22.85
CA ILE A 63 17.25 -18.86 22.18
C ILE A 63 16.23 -18.24 23.15
N SER A 64 15.38 -19.04 23.77
CA SER A 64 14.31 -18.54 24.67
C SER A 64 14.84 -17.96 25.98
N ALA A 65 16.03 -18.36 26.42
CA ALA A 65 16.68 -17.79 27.61
C ALA A 65 17.10 -16.32 27.41
N ASP A 66 17.38 -15.90 26.17
CA ASP A 66 17.92 -14.58 25.84
C ASP A 66 16.95 -13.77 24.96
N PRO A 67 16.51 -12.57 25.38
CA PRO A 67 15.50 -11.81 24.64
C PRO A 67 15.99 -11.32 23.28
N GLU A 68 17.26 -10.96 23.16
CA GLU A 68 17.88 -10.51 21.93
C GLU A 68 17.97 -11.66 20.93
N LEU A 69 18.42 -12.84 21.36
CA LEU A 69 18.43 -14.05 20.53
C LEU A 69 17.02 -14.46 20.10
N THR A 70 16.04 -14.39 20.99
CA THR A 70 14.63 -14.63 20.67
C THR A 70 14.14 -13.71 19.55
N ALA A 71 14.42 -12.40 19.66
CA ALA A 71 13.98 -11.43 18.66
C ALA A 71 14.66 -11.61 17.30
N VAL A 72 15.99 -11.84 17.26
CA VAL A 72 16.69 -12.04 15.98
C VAL A 72 16.35 -13.39 15.34
N ALA A 73 16.09 -14.44 16.13
CA ALA A 73 15.61 -15.72 15.63
C ALA A 73 14.23 -15.56 14.96
N ALA A 74 13.31 -14.84 15.61
CA ALA A 74 11.99 -14.55 15.04
C ALA A 74 12.10 -13.75 13.72
N LEU A 75 13.06 -12.81 13.63
CA LEU A 75 13.34 -12.09 12.39
C LEU A 75 13.88 -13.01 11.28
N CYS A 76 14.81 -13.89 11.58
CA CYS A 76 15.47 -14.73 10.57
C CYS A 76 14.50 -15.70 9.88
N VAL A 77 13.44 -16.14 10.57
CA VAL A 77 12.34 -16.90 9.95
C VAL A 77 11.72 -16.16 8.76
N LEU A 78 11.67 -14.81 8.79
CA LEU A 78 11.19 -13.99 7.68
C LEU A 78 12.21 -13.83 6.56
N LEU A 79 13.51 -13.90 6.87
CA LEU A 79 14.60 -13.67 5.92
C LEU A 79 14.97 -14.93 5.12
N THR A 80 14.85 -16.12 5.72
CA THR A 80 15.20 -17.41 5.09
C THR A 80 14.09 -18.46 5.21
N PRO A 81 12.91 -18.27 4.59
CA PRO A 81 11.75 -19.14 4.79
C PRO A 81 11.90 -20.54 4.20
N GLN A 82 12.83 -20.72 3.24
CA GLN A 82 13.19 -22.03 2.67
C GLN A 82 14.08 -22.86 3.61
N GLU A 83 14.81 -22.21 4.51
CA GLU A 83 15.69 -22.85 5.50
C GLU A 83 15.08 -22.85 6.91
N ALA A 84 13.92 -22.20 7.07
CA ALA A 84 13.14 -22.23 8.29
C ALA A 84 12.55 -23.63 8.50
N ILE A 85 13.36 -24.52 9.08
CA ILE A 85 12.84 -25.60 9.91
C ILE A 85 11.89 -24.92 10.88
N ALA A 86 10.61 -25.28 10.82
CA ALA A 86 9.58 -24.74 11.70
C ALA A 86 10.17 -24.62 13.10
N PRO A 87 10.14 -23.43 13.76
CA PRO A 87 10.46 -23.39 15.16
C PRO A 87 9.36 -24.20 15.83
N SER A 88 9.73 -25.42 16.23
CA SER A 88 9.08 -26.22 17.26
C SER A 88 8.46 -25.24 18.23
N GLY A 89 7.13 -25.29 18.38
CA GLY A 89 6.40 -24.33 19.20
C GLY A 89 7.22 -24.02 20.44
N VAL A 90 7.61 -22.75 20.61
CA VAL A 90 8.29 -22.30 21.81
C VAL A 90 7.39 -22.78 22.93
N GLY A 91 7.85 -23.82 23.62
CA GLY A 91 7.07 -24.47 24.64
C GLY A 91 6.63 -23.37 25.59
N THR A 92 5.34 -23.34 25.88
CA THR A 92 4.78 -22.62 27.03
C THR A 92 5.31 -23.27 28.31
N GLY A 93 6.62 -23.37 28.46
CA GLY A 93 7.27 -23.76 29.69
C GLY A 93 6.93 -22.68 30.70
N GLU A 94 6.16 -23.05 31.72
CA GLU A 94 5.80 -22.18 32.83
C GLU A 94 7.09 -21.62 33.45
N ARG A 95 7.39 -20.35 33.15
CA ARG A 95 8.48 -19.64 33.81
C ARG A 95 8.05 -19.37 35.26
N SER A 96 8.85 -19.80 36.23
CA SER A 96 8.57 -19.65 37.66
C SER A 96 8.52 -18.19 38.16
N ALA A 97 8.94 -17.22 37.35
CA ALA A 97 8.84 -15.79 37.63
C ALA A 97 8.33 -15.03 36.39
N PRO A 98 7.56 -13.94 36.56
CA PRO A 98 7.09 -13.14 35.44
C PRO A 98 8.29 -12.58 34.66
N PRO A 99 8.29 -12.69 33.32
CA PRO A 99 9.41 -12.26 32.50
C PRO A 99 9.70 -10.75 32.69
N GLY A 100 10.99 -10.41 32.75
CA GLY A 100 11.46 -9.02 32.70
C GLY A 100 10.98 -8.30 31.43
N ARG A 101 11.10 -6.98 31.39
CA ARG A 101 10.64 -6.16 30.25
C ARG A 101 11.27 -6.58 28.93
N ALA A 102 12.56 -6.91 28.92
CA ALA A 102 13.23 -7.36 27.70
C ALA A 102 12.62 -8.64 27.13
N HIS A 103 12.43 -9.68 27.96
CA HIS A 103 11.71 -10.90 27.55
C HIS A 103 10.28 -10.63 27.11
N ARG A 104 9.54 -9.77 27.83
CA ARG A 104 8.18 -9.40 27.38
C ARG A 104 8.18 -8.72 26.02
N VAL A 105 9.12 -7.84 25.73
CA VAL A 105 9.24 -7.22 24.39
C VAL A 105 9.57 -8.28 23.35
N ALA A 106 10.54 -9.17 23.61
CA ALA A 106 10.93 -10.23 22.68
C ALA A 106 9.79 -11.22 22.40
N ASP A 107 9.07 -11.66 23.44
CA ASP A 107 7.93 -12.57 23.31
C ASP A 107 6.78 -11.95 22.50
N VAL A 108 6.47 -10.67 22.76
CA VAL A 108 5.42 -9.96 22.02
C VAL A 108 5.86 -9.65 20.59
N PHE A 109 7.15 -9.36 20.38
CA PHE A 109 7.73 -9.16 19.06
C PHE A 109 7.63 -10.42 18.20
N ASP A 110 8.03 -11.56 18.74
CA ASP A 110 7.90 -12.86 18.06
C ASP A 110 6.44 -13.18 17.71
N LYS A 111 5.50 -13.00 18.66
CA LYS A 111 4.06 -13.13 18.39
C LYS A 111 3.58 -12.20 17.28
N MET A 112 4.00 -10.94 17.27
CA MET A 112 3.66 -9.98 16.22
C MET A 112 4.07 -10.47 14.83
N LEU A 113 5.29 -11.01 14.69
CA LEU A 113 5.76 -11.55 13.41
C LEU A 113 5.01 -12.83 13.01
N ARG A 114 4.73 -13.73 13.95
CA ARG A 114 3.91 -14.93 13.67
C ARG A 114 2.49 -14.57 13.24
N HIS A 115 1.84 -13.63 13.91
CA HIS A 115 0.50 -13.17 13.50
C HIS A 115 0.51 -12.64 12.07
N ARG A 116 1.52 -11.87 11.67
CA ARG A 116 1.68 -11.44 10.27
C ARG A 116 1.84 -12.59 9.28
N LEU A 117 2.66 -13.59 9.63
CA LEU A 117 2.86 -14.78 8.79
C LEU A 117 1.57 -15.58 8.58
N HIS A 118 0.70 -15.64 9.58
CA HIS A 118 -0.58 -16.35 9.53
C HIS A 118 -1.75 -15.49 9.02
N GLY A 119 -1.51 -14.20 8.75
CA GLY A 119 -2.53 -13.27 8.26
C GLY A 119 -3.39 -12.59 9.35
N ASP A 120 -3.07 -12.79 10.63
CA ASP A 120 -3.79 -12.23 11.78
C ASP A 120 -3.35 -10.78 12.06
N PHE A 121 -3.52 -9.89 11.08
CA PHE A 121 -2.96 -8.53 11.15
C PHE A 121 -3.53 -7.67 12.30
N ALA A 122 -4.76 -7.93 12.74
CA ALA A 122 -5.34 -7.25 13.90
C ALA A 122 -4.59 -7.59 15.20
N ASP A 123 -4.25 -8.87 15.40
CA ASP A 123 -3.48 -9.31 16.56
C ASP A 123 -2.02 -8.87 16.46
N ALA A 124 -1.45 -8.84 15.26
CA ALA A 124 -0.14 -8.25 15.03
C ALA A 124 -0.12 -6.75 15.41
N ASP A 125 -1.15 -5.99 15.06
CA ASP A 125 -1.26 -4.58 15.41
C ASP A 125 -1.44 -4.40 16.93
N ALA A 126 -2.26 -5.24 17.58
CA ALA A 126 -2.40 -5.24 19.03
C ALA A 126 -1.06 -5.54 19.75
N ALA A 127 -0.28 -6.50 19.23
CA ALA A 127 1.07 -6.78 19.72
C ALA A 127 2.02 -5.59 19.53
N ALA A 128 1.97 -4.90 18.38
CA ALA A 128 2.74 -3.70 18.14
C ALA A 128 2.40 -2.57 19.13
N HIS A 129 1.10 -2.35 19.42
CA HIS A 129 0.67 -1.40 20.44
C HIS A 129 1.19 -1.77 21.84
N LEU A 130 1.16 -3.06 22.19
CA LEU A 130 1.69 -3.54 23.46
C LEU A 130 3.21 -3.30 23.58
N ILE A 131 3.99 -3.56 22.52
CA ILE A 131 5.43 -3.25 22.49
C ILE A 131 5.66 -1.76 22.77
N ARG A 132 5.00 -0.87 22.03
CA ARG A 132 5.13 0.59 22.23
C ARG A 132 4.79 0.99 23.66
N SER A 133 3.74 0.39 24.25
CA SER A 133 3.34 0.64 25.63
C SER A 133 4.39 0.20 26.65
N ILE A 134 5.02 -0.97 26.44
CA ILE A 134 6.09 -1.48 27.31
C ILE A 134 7.33 -0.60 27.21
N LEU A 135 7.68 -0.14 26.01
CA LEU A 135 8.83 0.73 25.78
C LEU A 135 8.62 2.15 26.36
N ALA A 136 7.39 2.65 26.35
CA ALA A 136 7.05 3.95 26.92
C ALA A 136 7.08 3.99 28.46
N GLN A 137 7.01 2.84 29.13
CA GLN A 137 7.12 2.78 30.60
C GLN A 137 8.52 3.25 31.06
N GLY A 138 8.58 4.03 32.13
CA GLY A 138 9.83 4.59 32.65
C GLY A 138 10.91 3.53 32.91
N ARG A 139 12.19 3.89 32.76
CA ARG A 139 13.31 2.98 32.98
C ARG A 139 13.42 2.63 34.47
N ARG A 140 13.53 1.34 34.79
CA ARG A 140 13.87 0.85 36.13
C ARG A 140 15.26 0.21 36.05
N PRO A 141 16.19 0.55 36.95
CA PRO A 141 17.51 -0.09 36.97
C PRO A 141 17.37 -1.61 37.06
N GLY A 142 18.06 -2.35 36.19
CA GLY A 142 18.05 -3.82 36.15
C GLY A 142 16.89 -4.45 35.35
N ASP A 143 16.00 -3.66 34.76
CA ASP A 143 14.87 -4.12 33.91
C ASP A 143 14.83 -3.33 32.60
N GLU A 144 16.02 -3.09 32.02
CA GLU A 144 16.19 -2.31 30.81
C GLU A 144 16.07 -3.19 29.56
N VAL A 145 15.39 -2.68 28.54
CA VAL A 145 15.37 -3.30 27.21
C VAL A 145 16.61 -2.77 26.47
N SER A 146 17.42 -3.62 25.87
CA SER A 146 18.60 -3.14 25.15
C SER A 146 18.21 -2.18 24.00
N PRO A 147 19.00 -1.14 23.70
CA PRO A 147 18.69 -0.24 22.59
C PRO A 147 18.57 -0.97 21.24
N SER A 148 19.36 -2.03 21.03
CA SER A 148 19.28 -2.87 19.83
C SER A 148 17.89 -3.53 19.70
N LEU A 149 17.38 -4.15 20.79
CA LEU A 149 16.06 -4.76 20.82
C LEU A 149 14.95 -3.70 20.67
N GLN A 150 15.08 -2.54 21.32
CA GLN A 150 14.12 -1.44 21.15
C GLN A 150 14.03 -0.97 19.69
N SER A 151 15.19 -0.75 19.06
CA SER A 151 15.28 -0.32 17.66
C SER A 151 14.66 -1.35 16.72
N LEU A 152 14.99 -2.64 16.90
CA LEU A 152 14.44 -3.71 16.07
C LEU A 152 12.92 -3.84 16.27
N ALA A 153 12.45 -3.80 17.51
CA ALA A 153 11.03 -3.93 17.83
C ALA A 153 10.22 -2.79 17.22
N LEU A 154 10.66 -1.54 17.38
CA LEU A 154 10.02 -0.37 16.78
C LEU A 154 10.06 -0.41 15.26
N LEU A 155 11.17 -0.86 14.65
CA LEU A 155 11.25 -1.05 13.19
C LEU A 155 10.10 -1.93 12.69
N HIS A 156 9.87 -3.10 13.31
CA HIS A 156 8.78 -3.98 12.87
C HIS A 156 7.40 -3.53 13.33
N CYS A 157 7.26 -2.78 14.43
CA CYS A 157 6.02 -2.05 14.73
C CYS A 157 5.65 -1.11 13.58
N GLY A 158 6.64 -0.42 12.99
CA GLY A 158 6.46 0.43 11.82
C GLY A 158 6.04 -0.35 10.57
N VAL A 159 6.65 -1.52 10.32
CA VAL A 159 6.23 -2.41 9.20
C VAL A 159 4.79 -2.88 9.39
N THR A 160 4.41 -3.30 10.59
CA THR A 160 3.03 -3.68 10.91
C THR A 160 2.07 -2.50 10.70
N ALA A 161 2.46 -1.29 11.12
CA ALA A 161 1.65 -0.08 10.89
C ALA A 161 1.46 0.24 9.40
N ILE A 162 2.48 0.02 8.53
CA ILE A 162 2.29 0.13 7.07
C ILE A 162 1.23 -0.86 6.58
N LEU A 163 1.33 -2.13 6.97
CA LEU A 163 0.43 -3.20 6.53
C LEU A 163 -1.02 -2.96 6.99
N MET A 164 -1.19 -2.28 8.12
CA MET A 164 -2.47 -1.79 8.66
C MET A 164 -2.93 -0.47 8.05
N SER A 165 -2.23 0.10 7.07
CA SER A 165 -2.51 1.43 6.48
C SER A 165 -2.41 2.62 7.46
N HIS A 166 -1.71 2.45 8.58
CA HIS A 166 -1.42 3.47 9.60
C HIS A 166 -0.09 4.19 9.31
N SER A 167 0.00 4.86 8.16
CA SER A 167 1.27 5.44 7.67
C SER A 167 1.87 6.56 8.55
N SER A 168 1.06 7.28 9.35
CA SER A 168 1.55 8.27 10.33
C SER A 168 2.26 7.59 11.49
N THR A 169 1.65 6.56 12.07
CA THR A 169 2.25 5.71 13.12
C THR A 169 3.54 5.05 12.62
N ALA A 170 3.54 4.55 11.39
CA ALA A 170 4.72 3.96 10.79
C ALA A 170 5.91 4.94 10.70
N VAL A 171 5.66 6.21 10.31
CA VAL A 171 6.69 7.26 10.33
C VAL A 171 7.28 7.44 11.72
N ALA A 172 6.44 7.53 12.75
CA ALA A 172 6.90 7.72 14.13
C ALA A 172 7.77 6.55 14.61
N ASP A 173 7.34 5.32 14.32
CA ASP A 173 8.06 4.10 14.71
C ASP A 173 9.42 3.98 14.00
N PHE A 174 9.48 4.19 12.69
CA PHE A 174 10.74 4.10 11.95
C PHE A 174 11.71 5.22 12.34
N GLU A 175 11.20 6.43 12.61
CA GLU A 175 12.06 7.53 13.06
C GLU A 175 12.63 7.25 14.46
N ALA A 176 11.82 6.73 15.39
CA ALA A 176 12.30 6.31 16.70
C ALA A 176 13.33 5.17 16.59
N ALA A 177 13.06 4.16 15.76
CA ALA A 177 14.00 3.07 15.49
C ALA A 177 15.33 3.61 14.92
N ARG A 178 15.27 4.49 13.91
CA ARG A 178 16.44 5.09 13.27
C ARG A 178 17.29 5.88 14.27
N GLN A 179 16.65 6.69 15.12
CA GLN A 179 17.37 7.48 16.13
C GLN A 179 18.11 6.59 17.13
N ILE A 180 17.47 5.52 17.60
CA ILE A 180 18.11 4.56 18.51
C ILE A 180 19.27 3.84 17.81
N ALA A 181 19.07 3.35 16.58
CA ALA A 181 20.09 2.66 15.80
C ALA A 181 21.35 3.52 15.57
N ILE A 182 21.16 4.81 15.24
CA ILE A 182 22.25 5.77 15.08
C ILE A 182 23.01 5.95 16.40
N ALA A 183 22.29 6.09 17.52
CA ALA A 183 22.90 6.31 18.83
C ALA A 183 23.82 5.16 19.27
N ILE A 184 23.53 3.93 18.83
CA ILE A 184 24.35 2.75 19.13
C ILE A 184 25.30 2.34 18.00
N GLY A 185 25.40 3.13 16.93
CA GLY A 185 26.27 2.82 15.79
C GLY A 185 25.87 1.58 14.97
N ASN A 186 24.61 1.14 15.05
CA ASN A 186 24.15 -0.04 14.31
C ASN A 186 23.78 0.34 12.88
N THR A 187 24.71 0.09 11.95
CA THR A 187 24.57 0.50 10.54
C THR A 187 23.46 -0.27 9.81
N ILE A 188 23.25 -1.56 10.12
CA ILE A 188 22.19 -2.38 9.51
C ILE A 188 20.82 -1.81 9.88
N LEU A 189 20.53 -1.63 11.17
CA LEU A 189 19.25 -1.10 11.63
C LEU A 189 19.04 0.36 11.20
N THR A 190 20.13 1.14 11.14
CA THR A 190 20.07 2.52 10.64
C THR A 190 19.65 2.56 9.18
N ARG A 191 20.27 1.75 8.31
CA ARG A 191 19.92 1.71 6.87
C ARG A 191 18.50 1.20 6.68
N GLU A 192 18.11 0.13 7.36
CA GLU A 192 16.77 -0.45 7.24
C GLU A 192 15.68 0.55 7.66
N ALA A 193 15.82 1.19 8.83
CA ALA A 193 14.87 2.20 9.27
C ALA A 193 14.81 3.40 8.31
N THR A 194 15.96 3.82 7.77
CA THR A 194 16.03 4.92 6.80
C THR A 194 15.36 4.55 5.46
N ALA A 195 15.53 3.31 4.99
CA ALA A 195 14.89 2.82 3.77
C ALA A 195 13.37 2.74 3.93
N LYS A 196 12.86 2.26 5.08
CA LYS A 196 11.41 2.24 5.36
C LYS A 196 10.82 3.64 5.55
N LEU A 197 11.57 4.57 6.13
CA LEU A 197 11.19 6.00 6.14
C LEU A 197 11.06 6.57 4.74
N ALA A 198 12.02 6.29 3.85
CA ALA A 198 11.95 6.71 2.46
C ALA A 198 10.65 6.19 1.80
N LEU A 199 10.35 4.90 1.99
CA LEU A 199 9.18 4.23 1.43
C LEU A 199 7.86 4.81 1.95
N VAL A 200 7.69 4.94 3.28
CA VAL A 200 6.43 5.47 3.84
C VAL A 200 6.24 6.95 3.49
N HIS A 201 7.31 7.74 3.41
CA HIS A 201 7.23 9.11 2.92
C HIS A 201 6.89 9.17 1.43
N ALA A 202 7.36 8.23 0.62
CA ALA A 202 6.99 8.14 -0.80
C ALA A 202 5.49 7.85 -0.95
N LEU A 203 4.96 6.86 -0.20
CA LEU A 203 3.53 6.58 -0.13
C LEU A 203 2.72 7.80 0.30
N ARG A 204 3.24 8.55 1.29
CA ARG A 204 2.56 9.74 1.81
C ARG A 204 2.65 10.97 0.89
N GLY A 205 3.51 10.95 -0.14
CA GLY A 205 3.73 12.09 -1.03
C GLY A 205 4.80 13.08 -0.58
N ASN A 206 5.67 12.75 0.37
CA ASN A 206 6.69 13.65 0.90
C ASN A 206 8.02 13.50 0.13
N GLU A 207 8.05 13.97 -1.11
CA GLU A 207 9.15 13.69 -2.04
C GLU A 207 10.53 14.19 -1.57
N GLY A 208 10.58 15.36 -0.94
CA GLY A 208 11.83 15.92 -0.40
C GLY A 208 12.45 15.04 0.68
N VAL A 209 11.62 14.52 1.59
CA VAL A 209 12.06 13.62 2.66
C VAL A 209 12.48 12.28 2.09
N THR A 210 11.69 11.71 1.16
CA THR A 210 12.04 10.46 0.49
C THR A 210 13.42 10.53 -0.17
N ARG A 211 13.70 11.60 -0.92
CA ARG A 211 15.00 11.76 -1.59
C ARG A 211 16.16 11.89 -0.60
N ALA A 212 15.96 12.65 0.47
CA ALA A 212 16.97 12.80 1.52
C ALA A 212 17.28 11.45 2.21
N SER A 213 16.24 10.66 2.53
CA SER A 213 16.41 9.33 3.12
C SER A 213 17.12 8.36 2.17
N LEU A 214 16.76 8.35 0.88
CA LEU A 214 17.45 7.52 -0.11
C LEU A 214 18.93 7.90 -0.28
N ALA A 215 19.24 9.20 -0.30
CA ALA A 215 20.61 9.68 -0.35
C ALA A 215 21.40 9.29 0.91
N ALA A 216 20.76 9.30 2.09
CA ALA A 216 21.37 8.83 3.33
C ALA A 216 21.67 7.32 3.29
N CYS A 217 20.77 6.49 2.76
CA CYS A 217 21.04 5.06 2.55
C CYS A 217 22.24 4.83 1.62
N ALA A 218 22.30 5.55 0.50
CA ALA A 218 23.38 5.42 -0.48
C ALA A 218 24.76 5.85 0.06
N ALA A 219 24.81 6.63 1.14
CA ALA A 219 26.05 7.02 1.81
C ALA A 219 26.55 5.98 2.84
N MET A 220 25.75 4.95 3.14
CA MET A 220 26.11 3.86 4.07
C MET A 220 26.76 2.69 3.32
N PRO A 221 27.56 1.84 4.00
CA PRO A 221 28.13 0.63 3.42
C PRO A 221 27.07 -0.26 2.76
N GLU A 222 27.47 -0.93 1.67
CA GLU A 222 26.59 -1.85 0.95
C GLU A 222 26.24 -3.08 1.80
N PRO A 223 24.97 -3.54 1.80
CA PRO A 223 24.57 -4.69 2.60
C PRO A 223 25.15 -6.00 2.07
N THR A 224 25.26 -6.97 2.98
CA THR A 224 25.54 -8.38 2.61
C THR A 224 24.45 -8.93 1.68
N PRO A 225 24.74 -9.95 0.86
CA PRO A 225 23.76 -10.51 -0.08
C PRO A 225 22.43 -10.89 0.56
N ILE A 226 22.44 -11.48 1.77
CA ILE A 226 21.22 -11.87 2.50
C ILE A 226 20.35 -10.66 2.86
N MET A 227 20.97 -9.54 3.22
CA MET A 227 20.26 -8.31 3.58
C MET A 227 19.91 -7.43 2.38
N ARG A 228 20.62 -7.60 1.27
CA ARG A 228 20.43 -6.82 0.04
C ARG A 228 19.00 -6.91 -0.48
N ALA A 229 18.43 -8.12 -0.54
CA ALA A 229 17.07 -8.33 -1.04
C ALA A 229 16.05 -7.52 -0.23
N VAL A 230 16.12 -7.60 1.11
CA VAL A 230 15.15 -6.93 2.00
C VAL A 230 15.33 -5.42 2.02
N MET A 231 16.58 -4.95 2.11
CA MET A 231 16.90 -3.52 2.17
C MET A 231 16.64 -2.81 0.84
N HIS A 232 17.11 -3.38 -0.27
CA HIS A 232 16.97 -2.74 -1.58
C HIS A 232 15.52 -2.73 -2.04
N ASP A 233 14.68 -3.68 -1.64
CA ASP A 233 13.27 -3.66 -2.00
C ASP A 233 12.55 -2.41 -1.51
N ALA A 234 12.80 -1.97 -0.27
CA ALA A 234 12.20 -0.74 0.24
C ALA A 234 12.73 0.51 -0.48
N GLU A 235 14.04 0.58 -0.72
CA GLU A 235 14.65 1.69 -1.44
C GLU A 235 14.17 1.75 -2.91
N ASN A 236 14.08 0.60 -3.57
CA ASN A 236 13.58 0.44 -4.93
C ASN A 236 12.11 0.84 -5.02
N MET A 237 11.25 0.36 -4.11
CA MET A 237 9.84 0.76 -4.07
C MET A 237 9.66 2.26 -3.83
N ALA A 238 10.50 2.87 -2.99
CA ALA A 238 10.45 4.32 -2.76
C ALA A 238 10.82 5.11 -4.03
N ARG A 239 11.89 4.69 -4.74
CA ARG A 239 12.29 5.29 -6.02
C ARG A 239 11.21 5.08 -7.09
N ASP A 240 10.66 3.88 -7.17
CA ASP A 240 9.64 3.50 -8.14
C ASP A 240 8.32 4.24 -7.92
N LEU A 241 7.90 4.47 -6.66
CA LEU A 241 6.77 5.33 -6.32
C LEU A 241 7.02 6.76 -6.79
N MET A 242 8.19 7.34 -6.52
CA MET A 242 8.50 8.69 -7.00
C MET A 242 8.52 8.78 -8.53
N ALA A 243 9.04 7.74 -9.19
CA ALA A 243 9.14 7.69 -10.64
C ALA A 243 7.76 7.57 -11.29
N VAL A 244 6.90 6.65 -10.82
CA VAL A 244 5.55 6.47 -11.41
C VAL A 244 4.66 7.69 -11.22
N GLU A 245 4.87 8.48 -10.17
CA GLU A 245 4.15 9.75 -10.00
C GLU A 245 4.53 10.77 -11.09
N ARG A 246 5.83 10.83 -11.43
CA ARG A 246 6.41 11.82 -12.35
C ARG A 246 6.25 11.46 -13.82
N ASP A 247 6.49 10.20 -14.12
CA ASP A 247 6.43 9.66 -15.46
C ASP A 247 5.87 8.25 -15.39
N PRO A 248 4.54 8.10 -15.48
CA PRO A 248 3.92 6.80 -15.31
C PRO A 248 4.11 5.89 -16.54
N VAL A 249 4.65 6.40 -17.66
CA VAL A 249 4.84 5.66 -18.91
C VAL A 249 6.28 5.16 -19.06
N VAL A 250 7.28 5.96 -18.65
CA VAL A 250 8.71 5.62 -18.84
C VAL A 250 9.12 4.32 -18.14
N GLY A 251 9.91 3.54 -18.89
CA GLY A 251 10.34 2.18 -18.59
C GLY A 251 11.24 2.07 -17.38
N LEU A 252 10.65 1.74 -16.23
CA LEU A 252 11.35 0.91 -15.25
C LEU A 252 11.34 -0.54 -15.76
N PRO A 253 12.40 -1.34 -15.49
CA PRO A 253 12.49 -2.70 -16.01
C PRO A 253 11.23 -3.51 -15.69
N ASP A 254 10.74 -4.28 -16.67
CA ASP A 254 9.53 -5.13 -16.61
C ASP A 254 9.61 -6.27 -15.57
N THR A 255 10.68 -6.33 -14.77
CA THR A 255 10.96 -7.37 -13.77
C THR A 255 10.13 -7.24 -12.49
N GLY A 256 9.40 -6.14 -12.34
CA GLY A 256 8.75 -5.74 -11.10
C GLY A 256 7.67 -6.65 -10.54
N PHE A 257 6.78 -7.13 -11.41
CA PHE A 257 5.70 -8.01 -10.98
C PHE A 257 6.17 -9.46 -10.82
N ALA A 258 7.13 -9.90 -11.64
CA ALA A 258 7.78 -11.21 -11.44
C ALA A 258 8.41 -11.29 -10.04
N MET A 259 9.11 -10.24 -9.59
CA MET A 259 9.60 -10.14 -8.21
C MET A 259 8.47 -10.12 -7.16
N ALA A 260 7.34 -9.45 -7.41
CA ALA A 260 6.20 -9.43 -6.48
C ALA A 260 5.55 -10.82 -6.31
N MET A 261 5.63 -11.68 -7.33
CA MET A 261 5.15 -13.06 -7.27
C MET A 261 6.17 -14.01 -6.63
N ASP A 262 7.47 -13.74 -6.80
CA ASP A 262 8.58 -14.64 -6.42
C ASP A 262 9.15 -14.37 -5.01
N THR A 263 8.87 -13.21 -4.41
CA THR A 263 9.47 -12.83 -3.12
C THR A 263 8.53 -12.99 -1.92
N LEU A 264 9.11 -13.46 -0.82
CA LEU A 264 8.55 -13.51 0.54
C LEU A 264 8.39 -12.09 1.17
N ASN A 265 8.50 -11.05 0.35
CA ASN A 265 8.40 -9.67 0.79
C ASN A 265 6.96 -9.34 1.21
N GLU A 266 6.78 -9.03 2.49
CA GLU A 266 5.48 -8.66 3.06
C GLU A 266 4.98 -7.29 2.56
N LEU A 267 5.86 -6.45 2.01
CA LEU A 267 5.53 -5.14 1.44
C LEU A 267 5.10 -5.19 -0.03
N TRP A 268 4.85 -6.39 -0.57
CA TRP A 268 4.28 -6.59 -1.91
C TRP A 268 3.03 -5.75 -2.24
N PRO A 269 2.13 -5.35 -1.30
CA PRO A 269 0.99 -4.50 -1.64
C PRO A 269 1.42 -3.16 -2.23
N ILE A 270 2.56 -2.63 -1.77
CA ILE A 270 3.12 -1.38 -2.28
C ILE A 270 3.64 -1.61 -3.71
N ARG A 271 4.25 -2.76 -3.98
CA ARG A 271 4.65 -3.12 -5.34
C ARG A 271 3.43 -3.21 -6.26
N PHE A 272 2.34 -3.83 -5.80
CA PHE A 272 1.09 -3.87 -6.55
C PHE A 272 0.57 -2.46 -6.86
N ILE A 273 0.54 -1.53 -5.89
CA ILE A 273 0.14 -0.13 -6.11
C ILE A 273 0.97 0.53 -7.22
N ILE A 274 2.29 0.34 -7.19
CA ILE A 274 3.21 0.89 -8.22
C ILE A 274 2.86 0.32 -9.59
N GLU A 275 2.74 -1.01 -9.70
CA GLU A 275 2.49 -1.67 -10.99
C GLU A 275 1.10 -1.38 -11.53
N THR A 276 0.08 -1.27 -10.68
CA THR A 276 -1.25 -0.81 -11.08
C THR A 276 -1.18 0.56 -11.72
N ARG A 277 -0.51 1.53 -11.07
CA ARG A 277 -0.38 2.90 -11.62
C ARG A 277 0.31 2.90 -12.98
N ARG A 278 1.35 2.08 -13.18
CA ARG A 278 2.03 1.93 -14.48
C ARG A 278 1.13 1.28 -15.53
N ALA A 279 0.52 0.15 -15.20
CA ALA A 279 -0.32 -0.60 -16.13
C ALA A 279 -1.52 0.24 -16.60
N LEU A 280 -2.16 0.99 -15.71
CA LEU A 280 -3.24 1.90 -16.09
C LEU A 280 -2.73 3.00 -17.04
N ALA A 281 -1.61 3.64 -16.71
CA ALA A 281 -1.02 4.67 -17.58
C ALA A 281 -0.55 4.17 -18.95
N ARG A 282 -0.20 2.89 -19.06
CA ARG A 282 0.13 2.21 -20.33
C ARG A 282 -1.08 1.64 -21.06
N LEU A 283 -2.30 1.97 -20.64
CA LEU A 283 -3.56 1.48 -21.23
C LEU A 283 -3.68 -0.05 -21.21
N SER A 284 -3.15 -0.71 -20.17
CA SER A 284 -3.25 -2.15 -19.97
C SER A 284 -4.05 -2.53 -18.70
N PRO A 285 -5.31 -2.09 -18.54
CA PRO A 285 -6.10 -2.36 -17.35
C PRO A 285 -6.40 -3.85 -17.12
N GLY A 286 -6.48 -4.67 -18.19
CA GLY A 286 -6.68 -6.12 -18.09
C GLY A 286 -5.57 -6.84 -17.32
N THR A 287 -4.33 -6.34 -17.43
CA THR A 287 -3.17 -6.88 -16.70
C THR A 287 -3.33 -6.71 -15.18
N VAL A 288 -3.91 -5.58 -14.73
CA VAL A 288 -4.16 -5.34 -13.31
C VAL A 288 -5.16 -6.35 -12.75
N ALA A 289 -6.24 -6.63 -13.48
CA ALA A 289 -7.25 -7.60 -13.08
C ALA A 289 -6.66 -9.02 -12.98
N GLU A 290 -5.79 -9.40 -13.93
CA GLU A 290 -5.10 -10.70 -13.91
C GLU A 290 -4.17 -10.83 -12.70
N TRP A 291 -3.33 -9.82 -12.46
CA TRP A 291 -2.44 -9.78 -11.31
C TRP A 291 -3.17 -9.86 -9.98
N ALA A 292 -4.26 -9.09 -9.84
CA ALA A 292 -5.07 -9.10 -8.63
C ALA A 292 -5.68 -10.49 -8.38
N ARG A 293 -6.16 -11.16 -9.43
CA ARG A 293 -6.68 -12.53 -9.35
C ARG A 293 -5.60 -13.51 -8.89
N LEU A 294 -4.42 -13.47 -9.50
CA LEU A 294 -3.30 -14.34 -9.14
C LEU A 294 -2.83 -14.13 -7.70
N LEU A 295 -2.74 -12.88 -7.24
CA LEU A 295 -2.32 -12.53 -5.88
C LEU A 295 -3.34 -12.98 -4.83
N ARG A 296 -4.64 -12.81 -5.08
CA ARG A 296 -5.69 -13.31 -4.17
C ARG A 296 -5.62 -14.83 -3.99
N THR A 297 -5.35 -15.55 -5.06
CA THR A 297 -5.24 -17.02 -5.02
C THR A 297 -3.94 -17.46 -4.35
N SER A 298 -2.81 -16.88 -4.72
CA SER A 298 -1.49 -17.28 -4.21
C SER A 298 -1.22 -16.84 -2.77
N ARG A 299 -1.91 -15.80 -2.26
CA ARG A 299 -1.68 -15.22 -0.93
C ARG A 299 -2.94 -15.18 -0.06
N ALA A 300 -3.88 -16.10 -0.28
CA ALA A 300 -5.19 -16.11 0.38
C ALA A 300 -5.12 -16.01 1.93
N THR A 301 -4.06 -16.55 2.54
CA THR A 301 -3.85 -16.57 4.00
C THR A 301 -3.05 -15.38 4.55
N ALA A 302 -2.48 -14.50 3.69
CA ALA A 302 -1.57 -13.43 4.12
C ALA A 302 -2.01 -12.05 3.56
N MET A 303 -3.32 -11.79 3.58
CA MET A 303 -3.92 -10.57 3.05
C MET A 303 -4.01 -9.48 4.11
N SER A 304 -3.06 -8.55 4.11
CA SER A 304 -3.11 -7.37 5.00
C SER A 304 -4.21 -6.39 4.61
N PRO A 305 -4.68 -5.53 5.54
CA PRO A 305 -5.58 -4.42 5.22
C PRO A 305 -5.12 -3.57 4.03
N LEU A 306 -3.82 -3.22 3.97
CA LEU A 306 -3.26 -2.50 2.82
C LEU A 306 -3.33 -3.33 1.53
N ALA A 307 -3.11 -4.64 1.61
CA ALA A 307 -3.21 -5.53 0.46
C ALA A 307 -4.63 -5.61 -0.09
N ILE A 308 -5.62 -5.79 0.77
CA ILE A 308 -7.04 -5.83 0.37
C ILE A 308 -7.43 -4.48 -0.26
N ASP A 309 -7.09 -3.37 0.40
CA ASP A 309 -7.39 -2.02 -0.09
C ASP A 309 -6.74 -1.74 -1.45
N ALA A 310 -5.46 -2.11 -1.63
CA ALA A 310 -4.75 -1.92 -2.88
C ALA A 310 -5.36 -2.75 -4.03
N LEU A 311 -5.69 -4.01 -3.77
CA LEU A 311 -6.28 -4.91 -4.76
C LEU A 311 -7.69 -4.47 -5.17
N ASP A 312 -8.55 -4.15 -4.20
CA ASP A 312 -9.92 -3.68 -4.48
C ASP A 312 -9.90 -2.37 -5.28
N ALA A 313 -9.11 -1.39 -4.84
CA ALA A 313 -8.96 -0.11 -5.53
C ALA A 313 -8.43 -0.30 -6.96
N GLY A 314 -7.38 -1.10 -7.15
CA GLY A 314 -6.78 -1.35 -8.45
C GLY A 314 -7.74 -2.03 -9.42
N CYS A 315 -8.55 -3.00 -8.94
CA CYS A 315 -9.57 -3.65 -9.75
C CYS A 315 -10.72 -2.70 -10.12
N ILE A 316 -11.17 -1.84 -9.20
CA ILE A 316 -12.19 -0.82 -9.49
C ILE A 316 -11.68 0.15 -10.55
N ASP A 317 -10.47 0.69 -10.39
CA ASP A 317 -9.87 1.64 -11.33
C ASP A 317 -9.62 1.01 -12.70
N ALA A 318 -9.15 -0.25 -12.75
CA ALA A 318 -9.01 -0.99 -14.00
C ALA A 318 -10.34 -1.15 -14.75
N ALA A 319 -11.41 -1.53 -14.04
CA ALA A 319 -12.74 -1.64 -14.63
C ALA A 319 -13.29 -0.28 -15.09
N VAL A 320 -13.02 0.80 -14.35
CA VAL A 320 -13.36 2.19 -14.76
C VAL A 320 -12.62 2.57 -16.04
N CYS A 321 -11.32 2.30 -16.15
CA CYS A 321 -10.53 2.61 -17.34
C CYS A 321 -11.01 1.80 -18.56
N SER A 322 -11.46 0.56 -18.37
CA SER A 322 -12.08 -0.26 -19.42
C SER A 322 -13.53 0.15 -19.76
N GLY A 323 -14.13 1.10 -19.03
CA GLY A 323 -15.54 1.49 -19.20
C GLY A 323 -16.55 0.46 -18.68
N GLU A 324 -16.11 -0.53 -17.90
CA GLU A 324 -16.93 -1.59 -17.30
C GLU A 324 -17.47 -1.20 -15.93
N TYR A 325 -18.24 -0.11 -15.86
CA TYR A 325 -18.73 0.46 -14.60
C TYR A 325 -19.62 -0.49 -13.79
N GLY A 326 -20.35 -1.41 -14.45
CA GLY A 326 -21.11 -2.46 -13.77
C GLY A 326 -20.21 -3.48 -13.04
N ALA A 327 -19.07 -3.84 -13.63
CA ALA A 327 -18.09 -4.69 -12.97
C ALA A 327 -17.40 -3.95 -11.81
N ALA A 328 -17.00 -2.69 -12.04
CA ALA A 328 -16.43 -1.84 -11.01
C ALA A 328 -17.36 -1.71 -9.78
N ARG A 329 -18.67 -1.56 -10.00
CA ARG A 329 -19.65 -1.46 -8.92
C ARG A 329 -19.77 -2.74 -8.11
N ARG A 330 -19.85 -3.91 -8.77
CA ARG A 330 -19.90 -5.20 -8.06
C ARG A 330 -18.68 -5.38 -7.16
N ILE A 331 -17.49 -5.03 -7.64
CA ILE A 331 -16.25 -5.10 -6.85
C ILE A 331 -16.32 -4.13 -5.67
N ALA A 332 -16.77 -2.89 -5.89
CA ALA A 332 -16.95 -1.90 -4.83
C ALA A 332 -17.98 -2.30 -3.76
N GLU A 333 -19.03 -3.02 -4.13
CA GLU A 333 -20.07 -3.52 -3.22
C GLU A 333 -19.63 -4.77 -2.44
N GLN A 334 -18.83 -5.63 -3.08
CA GLN A 334 -18.25 -6.83 -2.46
C GLN A 334 -17.07 -6.52 -1.54
N SER A 335 -16.42 -5.36 -1.73
CA SER A 335 -15.34 -4.91 -0.86
C SER A 335 -15.85 -4.71 0.57
N THR A 336 -15.46 -5.63 1.46
CA THR A 336 -15.78 -5.58 2.89
C THR A 336 -14.89 -4.62 3.66
N HIS A 337 -13.75 -4.21 3.07
CA HIS A 337 -12.76 -3.37 3.71
C HIS A 337 -12.93 -1.89 3.31
N GLN A 338 -12.98 -1.00 4.29
CA GLN A 338 -13.08 0.45 4.05
C GLN A 338 -11.70 1.11 4.08
N GLY A 339 -10.88 0.79 3.10
CA GLY A 339 -9.56 1.40 2.94
C GLY A 339 -9.60 2.71 2.15
N ARG A 340 -8.54 3.53 2.29
CA ARG A 340 -8.49 4.88 1.68
C ARG A 340 -8.35 4.80 0.17
N LEU A 341 -7.62 3.82 -0.36
CA LEU A 341 -7.45 3.67 -1.81
C LEU A 341 -8.78 3.28 -2.46
N THR A 342 -9.49 2.34 -1.85
CA THR A 342 -10.81 1.88 -2.30
C THR A 342 -11.83 3.00 -2.20
N ALA A 343 -11.79 3.83 -1.15
CA ALA A 343 -12.65 5.00 -1.03
C ALA A 343 -12.46 5.99 -2.19
N ILE A 344 -11.20 6.27 -2.58
CA ILE A 344 -10.89 7.13 -3.73
C ILE A 344 -11.35 6.51 -5.06
N ALA A 345 -11.11 5.21 -5.27
CA ALA A 345 -11.56 4.51 -6.47
C ALA A 345 -13.10 4.46 -6.58
N ARG A 346 -13.81 4.28 -5.45
CA ARG A 346 -15.27 4.33 -5.37
C ARG A 346 -15.83 5.70 -5.69
N LEU A 347 -15.19 6.76 -5.18
CA LEU A 347 -15.57 8.13 -5.54
C LEU A 347 -15.42 8.36 -7.04
N ARG A 348 -14.29 7.94 -7.62
CA ARG A 348 -14.06 8.03 -9.07
C ARG A 348 -15.14 7.29 -9.87
N LEU A 349 -15.45 6.06 -9.47
CA LEU A 349 -16.53 5.26 -10.06
C LEU A 349 -17.87 5.99 -9.95
N ALA A 350 -18.21 6.52 -8.78
CA ALA A 350 -19.46 7.23 -8.56
C ALA A 350 -19.58 8.46 -9.47
N VAL A 351 -18.50 9.25 -9.63
CA VAL A 351 -18.52 10.44 -10.49
C VAL A 351 -18.64 10.06 -11.96
N VAL A 352 -17.82 9.12 -12.45
CA VAL A 352 -17.83 8.71 -13.86
C VAL A 352 -19.15 8.02 -14.26
N SER A 353 -19.80 7.32 -13.32
CA SER A 353 -21.10 6.67 -13.55
C SER A 353 -22.30 7.60 -13.28
N GLY A 354 -22.09 8.91 -13.10
CA GLY A 354 -23.15 9.92 -12.99
C GLY A 354 -23.73 10.17 -11.60
N GLY A 355 -23.13 9.61 -10.56
CA GLY A 355 -23.46 9.80 -9.14
C GLY A 355 -22.80 11.02 -8.49
N ALA A 356 -22.52 12.10 -9.22
CA ALA A 356 -21.76 13.26 -8.72
C ALA A 356 -22.29 13.86 -7.40
N ARG A 357 -23.62 13.96 -7.21
CA ARG A 357 -24.21 14.45 -5.94
C ARG A 357 -23.93 13.53 -4.75
N ARG A 358 -23.98 12.22 -4.98
CA ARG A 358 -23.66 11.23 -3.95
C ARG A 358 -22.16 11.28 -3.62
N ALA A 359 -21.32 11.39 -4.64
CA ALA A 359 -19.88 11.55 -4.47
C ALA A 359 -19.53 12.82 -3.68
N GLU A 360 -20.24 13.94 -3.89
CA GLU A 360 -20.06 15.18 -3.11
C GLU A 360 -20.27 14.96 -1.61
N GLN A 361 -21.28 14.18 -1.22
CA GLN A 361 -21.56 13.84 0.18
C GLN A 361 -20.48 12.92 0.75
N GLU A 362 -20.06 11.90 0.00
CA GLU A 362 -19.05 10.92 0.45
C GLU A 362 -17.65 11.57 0.62
N VAL A 363 -17.27 12.50 -0.25
CA VAL A 363 -16.00 13.24 -0.15
C VAL A 363 -15.87 14.02 1.16
N ALA A 364 -16.97 14.60 1.65
CA ALA A 364 -16.95 15.41 2.86
C ALA A 364 -16.46 14.60 4.08
N HIS A 365 -16.82 13.32 4.16
CA HIS A 365 -16.39 12.44 5.25
C HIS A 365 -14.89 12.13 5.20
N ILE A 366 -14.33 11.87 4.02
CA ILE A 366 -12.91 11.49 3.85
C ILE A 366 -11.99 12.69 4.14
N ARG A 367 -12.40 13.90 3.79
CA ARG A 367 -11.58 15.12 3.90
C ARG A 367 -11.18 15.44 5.35
N HIS A 368 -11.95 15.01 6.33
CA HIS A 368 -11.73 15.33 7.74
C HIS A 368 -10.78 14.35 8.45
N ASP A 369 -10.24 13.35 7.75
CA ASP A 369 -9.20 12.45 8.29
C ASP A 369 -7.87 13.22 8.51
N PRO A 370 -7.41 13.39 9.77
CA PRO A 370 -6.18 14.12 10.06
C PRO A 370 -4.92 13.42 9.53
N ASP A 371 -4.96 12.10 9.36
CA ASP A 371 -3.82 11.28 8.94
C ASP A 371 -3.73 11.10 7.42
N LEU A 372 -4.67 11.68 6.67
CA LEU A 372 -4.75 11.58 5.22
C LEU A 372 -3.42 11.99 4.56
N PRO A 373 -2.77 11.10 3.78
CA PRO A 373 -1.56 11.40 3.01
C PRO A 373 -1.68 12.65 2.12
N LEU A 374 -0.55 13.32 1.84
CA LEU A 374 -0.52 14.48 0.94
C LEU A 374 -1.00 14.11 -0.46
N THR A 375 -0.52 12.99 -1.00
CA THR A 375 -0.97 12.43 -2.28
C THR A 375 -2.49 12.21 -2.33
N THR A 376 -3.07 11.64 -1.27
CA THR A 376 -4.52 11.41 -1.20
C THR A 376 -5.31 12.71 -1.08
N ARG A 377 -4.79 13.72 -0.36
CA ARG A 377 -5.41 15.07 -0.28
C ARG A 377 -5.44 15.77 -1.63
N GLU A 378 -4.36 15.66 -2.40
CA GLU A 378 -4.26 16.21 -3.76
C GLU A 378 -5.25 15.51 -4.69
N GLU A 379 -5.30 14.17 -4.66
CA GLU A 379 -6.21 13.37 -5.47
C GLU A 379 -7.70 13.63 -5.11
N LEU A 380 -8.01 13.78 -3.82
CA LEU A 380 -9.35 14.17 -3.37
C LEU A 380 -9.73 15.59 -3.82
N SER A 381 -8.76 16.51 -3.86
CA SER A 381 -8.99 17.88 -4.38
C SER A 381 -9.30 17.86 -5.87
N LEU A 382 -8.63 17.00 -6.64
CA LEU A 382 -8.90 16.79 -8.05
C LEU A 382 -10.28 16.15 -8.29
N LEU A 383 -10.66 15.15 -7.50
CA LEU A 383 -12.00 14.56 -7.54
C LEU A 383 -13.10 15.57 -7.19
N ARG A 384 -12.88 16.47 -6.23
CA ARG A 384 -13.81 17.58 -5.93
C ARG A 384 -13.99 18.51 -7.12
N ALA A 385 -12.90 18.84 -7.81
CA ALA A 385 -12.95 19.68 -9.00
C ALA A 385 -13.73 18.99 -10.13
N TRP A 386 -13.55 17.68 -10.30
CA TRP A 386 -14.36 16.88 -11.22
C TRP A 386 -15.85 16.88 -10.84
N ILE A 387 -16.19 16.63 -9.57
CA ILE A 387 -17.57 16.69 -9.07
C ILE A 387 -18.19 18.06 -9.38
N ALA A 388 -17.47 19.16 -9.12
CA ALA A 388 -17.95 20.51 -9.41
C ALA A 388 -18.25 20.69 -10.90
N VAL A 389 -17.38 20.22 -11.79
CA VAL A 389 -17.60 20.24 -13.25
C VAL A 389 -18.87 19.46 -13.64
N GLU A 390 -19.08 18.27 -13.08
CA GLU A 390 -20.28 17.45 -13.34
C GLU A 390 -21.58 18.07 -12.83
N LEU A 391 -21.50 18.89 -11.78
CA LEU A 391 -22.63 19.61 -11.20
C LEU A 391 -22.84 21.00 -11.81
N GLY A 392 -21.93 21.47 -12.67
CA GLY A 392 -21.95 22.82 -13.24
C GLY A 392 -21.60 23.90 -12.22
N HIS A 393 -20.84 23.56 -11.19
CA HIS A 393 -20.31 24.49 -10.20
C HIS A 393 -18.90 24.95 -10.59
N VAL A 394 -18.48 26.12 -10.10
CA VAL A 394 -17.12 26.60 -10.30
C VAL A 394 -16.17 25.76 -9.43
N PRO A 395 -15.15 25.11 -10.01
CA PRO A 395 -14.20 24.30 -9.24
C PRO A 395 -13.35 25.14 -8.29
N ASP A 396 -13.39 24.81 -6.99
CA ASP A 396 -12.50 25.41 -6.00
C ASP A 396 -11.04 25.00 -6.24
N ARG A 397 -10.08 25.87 -5.86
CA ARG A 397 -8.64 25.56 -5.84
C ARG A 397 -8.03 25.15 -7.20
N ALA A 398 -8.60 25.61 -8.30
CA ALA A 398 -8.08 25.36 -9.64
C ALA A 398 -6.58 25.75 -9.78
N ASP A 399 -6.16 26.88 -9.21
CA ASP A 399 -4.74 27.30 -9.20
C ASP A 399 -3.82 26.31 -8.48
N ALA A 400 -4.26 25.74 -7.35
CA ALA A 400 -3.46 24.77 -6.62
C ALA A 400 -3.32 23.46 -7.40
N LEU A 401 -4.39 23.00 -8.05
CA LEU A 401 -4.36 21.82 -8.93
C LEU A 401 -3.47 22.06 -10.15
N ALA A 402 -3.57 23.24 -10.76
CA ALA A 402 -2.70 23.63 -11.86
C ALA A 402 -1.23 23.66 -11.42
N ALA A 403 -0.93 24.18 -10.23
CA ALA A 403 0.45 24.20 -9.71
C ALA A 403 1.00 22.78 -9.46
N VAL A 404 0.16 21.83 -9.02
CA VAL A 404 0.56 20.42 -8.87
C VAL A 404 0.91 19.81 -10.23
N LEU A 405 0.10 20.06 -11.27
CA LEU A 405 0.38 19.54 -12.62
C LEU A 405 1.62 20.17 -13.24
N VAL A 406 1.74 21.50 -13.17
CA VAL A 406 2.81 22.28 -13.83
C VAL A 406 4.14 22.15 -13.08
N HIS A 407 4.14 22.23 -11.75
CA HIS A 407 5.37 22.28 -10.93
C HIS A 407 5.58 21.05 -10.06
N GLY A 408 4.49 20.43 -9.59
CA GLY A 408 4.53 19.31 -8.64
C GLY A 408 5.08 18.01 -9.23
N ARG A 409 5.20 17.91 -10.56
CA ARG A 409 5.67 16.71 -11.29
C ARG A 409 4.89 15.46 -10.91
N ARG A 410 3.55 15.55 -10.90
CA ARG A 410 2.66 14.41 -10.61
C ARG A 410 1.56 14.21 -11.66
N PRO A 411 1.90 14.11 -12.96
CA PRO A 411 0.89 13.93 -14.02
C PRO A 411 0.04 12.67 -13.83
N ARG A 412 0.56 11.64 -13.12
CA ARG A 412 -0.17 10.39 -12.84
C ARG A 412 -1.55 10.60 -12.23
N MET A 413 -1.75 11.56 -11.33
CA MET A 413 -3.09 11.81 -10.75
C MET A 413 -4.14 12.22 -11.78
N PHE A 414 -3.68 12.93 -12.81
CA PHE A 414 -4.54 13.50 -13.84
C PHE A 414 -4.87 12.48 -14.93
N THR A 415 -4.13 11.37 -15.04
CA THR A 415 -4.46 10.30 -16.00
C THR A 415 -5.79 9.63 -15.66
N LEU A 416 -6.17 9.60 -14.38
CA LEU A 416 -7.44 9.04 -13.92
C LEU A 416 -8.61 10.04 -13.92
N VAL A 417 -8.49 11.11 -14.70
CA VAL A 417 -9.51 12.16 -14.88
C VAL A 417 -9.76 12.37 -16.36
N PRO A 418 -11.03 12.37 -16.83
CA PRO A 418 -11.35 12.60 -18.23
C PRO A 418 -10.77 13.91 -18.78
N SER A 419 -10.24 13.90 -19.99
CA SER A 419 -9.64 15.07 -20.64
C SER A 419 -10.62 16.25 -20.73
N ARG A 420 -11.92 15.98 -20.90
CA ARG A 420 -12.97 17.02 -20.88
C ARG A 420 -13.04 17.77 -19.55
N VAL A 421 -12.74 17.10 -18.43
CA VAL A 421 -12.77 17.69 -17.10
C VAL A 421 -11.54 18.56 -16.90
N LEU A 422 -10.37 18.09 -17.32
CA LEU A 422 -9.13 18.88 -17.31
C LEU A 422 -9.30 20.16 -18.13
N SER A 423 -9.88 20.05 -19.34
CA SER A 423 -10.19 21.19 -20.20
C SER A 423 -11.17 22.18 -19.53
N ALA A 424 -12.17 21.68 -18.81
CA ALA A 424 -13.17 22.49 -18.11
C ALA A 424 -12.60 23.24 -16.89
N LEU A 425 -11.43 22.85 -16.37
CA LEU A 425 -10.76 23.55 -15.27
C LEU A 425 -10.01 24.80 -15.74
N ALA A 426 -9.53 24.84 -16.99
CA ALA A 426 -8.70 25.92 -17.50
C ALA A 426 -9.27 27.34 -17.31
N PRO A 427 -10.59 27.60 -17.50
CA PRO A 427 -11.17 28.92 -17.24
C PRO A 427 -11.09 29.38 -15.78
N SER A 428 -11.03 28.42 -14.84
CA SER A 428 -10.93 28.70 -13.39
C SER A 428 -9.48 28.85 -12.91
N VAL A 429 -8.50 28.52 -13.75
CA VAL A 429 -7.08 28.77 -13.47
C VAL A 429 -6.75 30.23 -13.76
N SER A 430 -6.02 30.87 -12.85
CA SER A 430 -5.55 32.24 -12.97
C SER A 430 -4.66 32.43 -14.20
N VAL A 431 -4.73 33.63 -14.78
CA VAL A 431 -4.01 33.97 -16.03
C VAL A 431 -2.52 33.65 -15.99
N PRO A 432 -1.76 33.92 -14.90
CA PRO A 432 -0.32 33.63 -14.87
C PRO A 432 0.05 32.16 -15.06
N LEU A 433 -0.86 31.23 -14.72
CA LEU A 433 -0.63 29.79 -14.74
C LEU A 433 -1.39 29.06 -15.85
N ARG A 434 -2.39 29.71 -16.46
CA ARG A 434 -3.35 29.08 -17.38
C ARG A 434 -2.68 28.46 -18.61
N ASP A 435 -1.78 29.19 -19.27
CA ASP A 435 -1.15 28.68 -20.50
C ASP A 435 -0.25 27.48 -20.22
N ALA A 436 0.50 27.53 -19.11
CA ALA A 436 1.32 26.41 -18.64
C ALA A 436 0.45 25.21 -18.23
N TYR A 437 -0.70 25.45 -17.61
CA TYR A 437 -1.67 24.40 -17.28
C TYR A 437 -2.21 23.70 -18.53
N VAL A 438 -2.67 24.47 -19.52
CA VAL A 438 -3.18 23.92 -20.79
C VAL A 438 -2.11 23.09 -21.48
N ALA A 439 -0.90 23.63 -21.63
CA ALA A 439 0.22 22.89 -22.23
C ALA A 439 0.56 21.60 -21.45
N ALA A 440 0.46 21.63 -20.13
CA ALA A 440 0.68 20.44 -19.31
C ALA A 440 -0.45 19.41 -19.45
N CYS A 441 -1.71 19.84 -19.60
CA CYS A 441 -2.85 18.96 -19.88
C CYS A 441 -2.69 18.21 -21.21
N ASP A 442 -2.15 18.84 -22.25
CA ASP A 442 -1.90 18.19 -23.54
C ASP A 442 -0.90 17.02 -23.43
N GLY A 443 -0.01 17.07 -22.43
CA GLY A 443 0.92 15.99 -22.12
C GLY A 443 0.33 14.86 -21.25
N VAL A 444 -0.88 15.03 -20.72
CA VAL A 444 -1.55 14.02 -19.89
C VAL A 444 -2.40 13.10 -20.77
N VAL A 445 -2.04 11.82 -20.79
CA VAL A 445 -2.89 10.78 -21.39
C VAL A 445 -3.96 10.38 -20.37
N SER A 446 -5.20 10.88 -20.53
CA SER A 446 -6.34 10.38 -19.76
C SER A 446 -6.63 8.93 -20.14
N VAL A 447 -6.73 8.07 -19.13
CA VAL A 447 -7.05 6.64 -19.27
C VAL A 447 -8.51 6.36 -18.92
N VAL A 448 -9.23 7.36 -18.40
CA VAL A 448 -10.68 7.29 -18.18
C VAL A 448 -11.39 7.79 -19.45
N PRO A 449 -12.39 7.05 -19.97
CA PRO A 449 -13.13 7.45 -21.16
C PRO A 449 -13.81 8.81 -21.01
N ASP A 450 -13.76 9.64 -22.05
CA ASP A 450 -14.47 10.93 -22.16
C ASP A 450 -15.98 10.76 -22.41
N THR A 451 -16.51 9.53 -22.32
CA THR A 451 -17.94 9.26 -22.53
C THR A 451 -18.78 10.18 -21.65
N ALA A 452 -19.66 10.95 -22.29
CA ALA A 452 -20.61 11.79 -21.60
C ALA A 452 -21.46 10.91 -20.67
N VAL A 453 -21.61 11.33 -19.41
CA VAL A 453 -22.45 10.65 -18.44
C VAL A 453 -23.87 10.56 -19.00
N VAL A 454 -24.32 9.35 -19.33
CA VAL A 454 -25.68 9.14 -19.85
C VAL A 454 -26.69 9.29 -18.72
N ARG A 455 -27.32 10.47 -18.62
CA ARG A 455 -28.36 10.75 -17.62
C ARG A 455 -29.74 10.35 -18.14
N LEU A 456 -30.24 9.22 -17.64
CA LEU A 456 -31.62 8.80 -17.81
C LEU A 456 -32.49 9.38 -16.68
N SER A 457 -33.68 9.87 -17.03
CA SER A 457 -34.71 10.26 -16.05
C SER A 457 -35.27 9.02 -15.33
N PRO A 458 -35.94 9.17 -14.17
CA PRO A 458 -36.53 8.05 -13.45
C PRO A 458 -37.45 7.16 -14.31
N ARG A 459 -38.19 7.76 -15.25
CA ARG A 459 -39.06 7.02 -16.19
C ARG A 459 -38.26 6.27 -17.26
N GLU A 460 -37.20 6.89 -17.78
CA GLU A 460 -36.29 6.26 -18.74
C GLU A 460 -35.50 5.11 -18.10
N LEU A 461 -35.11 5.24 -16.82
CA LEU A 461 -34.49 4.17 -16.03
C LEU A 461 -35.43 2.97 -15.88
N ALA A 462 -36.72 3.19 -15.59
CA ALA A 462 -37.69 2.12 -15.48
C ALA A 462 -37.88 1.34 -16.81
N VAL A 463 -37.81 2.04 -17.94
CA VAL A 463 -37.80 1.43 -19.27
C VAL A 463 -36.47 0.73 -19.57
N ALA A 464 -35.33 1.30 -19.17
CA ALA A 464 -34.03 0.66 -19.28
C ALA A 464 -33.96 -0.67 -18.50
N HIS A 465 -34.54 -0.72 -17.30
CA HIS A 465 -34.69 -1.97 -16.53
C HIS A 465 -35.52 -3.01 -17.29
N SER A 466 -36.54 -2.56 -18.03
CA SER A 466 -37.35 -3.46 -18.86
C SER A 466 -36.59 -3.97 -20.10
N ILE A 467 -35.56 -3.25 -20.58
CA ILE A 467 -34.65 -3.73 -21.63
C ILE A 467 -33.79 -4.88 -21.11
N VAL A 468 -33.20 -4.72 -19.92
CA VAL A 468 -32.30 -5.73 -19.31
C VAL A 468 -33.05 -6.99 -18.90
N THR A 469 -34.27 -6.85 -18.38
CA THR A 469 -35.12 -7.98 -17.97
C THR A 469 -35.89 -8.64 -19.12
N ASP A 470 -35.52 -8.37 -20.36
CA ASP A 470 -36.13 -8.95 -21.56
C ASP A 470 -37.65 -8.76 -21.74
N ARG A 471 -38.25 -7.83 -20.98
CA ARG A 471 -39.70 -7.58 -21.04
C ARG A 471 -40.13 -6.99 -22.37
N THR A 472 -41.24 -7.46 -22.90
CA THR A 472 -41.83 -6.91 -24.13
C THR A 472 -42.37 -5.49 -23.90
N VAL A 473 -42.56 -4.72 -24.98
CA VAL A 473 -43.13 -3.35 -24.87
C VAL A 473 -44.53 -3.37 -24.20
N PRO A 474 -45.44 -4.29 -24.53
CA PRO A 474 -46.73 -4.41 -23.84
C PRO A 474 -46.59 -4.76 -22.35
N GLU A 475 -45.73 -5.70 -21.99
CA GLU A 475 -45.46 -6.06 -20.58
C GLU A 475 -44.90 -4.88 -19.78
N SER A 476 -44.00 -4.12 -20.39
CA SER A 476 -43.41 -2.92 -19.79
C SER A 476 -44.48 -1.85 -19.56
N ALA A 477 -45.39 -1.66 -20.51
CA ALA A 477 -46.50 -0.72 -20.41
C ALA A 477 -47.46 -1.09 -19.27
N LEU A 478 -47.79 -2.38 -19.16
CA LEU A 478 -48.63 -2.91 -18.08
C LEU A 478 -47.99 -2.68 -16.70
N ARG A 479 -46.71 -3.07 -16.55
CA ARG A 479 -45.98 -2.96 -15.27
C ARG A 479 -45.80 -1.52 -14.82
N LEU A 480 -45.55 -0.61 -15.75
CA LEU A 480 -45.34 0.80 -15.46
C LEU A 480 -46.65 1.60 -15.40
N SER A 481 -47.80 0.96 -15.64
CA SER A 481 -49.13 1.59 -15.70
C SER A 481 -49.18 2.78 -16.67
N VAL A 482 -48.59 2.62 -17.86
CA VAL A 482 -48.58 3.64 -18.93
C VAL A 482 -49.01 3.05 -20.27
N SER A 483 -49.28 3.89 -21.27
CA SER A 483 -49.61 3.41 -22.62
C SER A 483 -48.39 2.79 -23.33
N VAL A 484 -48.64 1.83 -24.25
CA VAL A 484 -47.61 1.26 -25.14
C VAL A 484 -46.86 2.33 -25.92
N ASN A 485 -47.56 3.39 -26.35
CA ASN A 485 -46.95 4.51 -27.06
C ASN A 485 -46.00 5.32 -26.17
N THR A 486 -46.34 5.49 -24.89
CA THR A 486 -45.46 6.11 -23.90
C THR A 486 -44.16 5.34 -23.76
N VAL A 487 -44.22 4.01 -23.67
CA VAL A 487 -43.02 3.14 -23.61
C VAL A 487 -42.21 3.25 -24.89
N LYS A 488 -42.83 3.24 -26.08
CA LYS A 488 -42.12 3.41 -27.37
C LYS A 488 -41.38 4.75 -27.45
N THR A 489 -42.01 5.85 -27.01
CA THR A 489 -41.37 7.18 -26.98
C THR A 489 -40.22 7.22 -25.99
N GLN A 490 -40.37 6.62 -24.80
CA GLN A 490 -39.29 6.52 -23.81
C GLN A 490 -38.13 5.65 -24.33
N LEU A 491 -38.41 4.51 -24.99
CA LEU A 491 -37.39 3.67 -25.63
C LEU A 491 -36.58 4.44 -26.69
N LYS A 492 -37.24 5.22 -27.56
CA LYS A 492 -36.56 6.07 -28.53
C LYS A 492 -35.66 7.10 -27.85
N SER A 493 -36.13 7.72 -26.77
CA SER A 493 -35.31 8.66 -25.98
C SER A 493 -34.10 7.97 -25.36
N VAL A 494 -34.29 6.78 -24.78
CA VAL A 494 -33.22 5.95 -24.20
C VAL A 494 -32.19 5.57 -25.25
N TYR A 495 -32.61 5.04 -26.41
CA TYR A 495 -31.69 4.67 -27.49
C TYR A 495 -30.89 5.87 -28.00
N ARG A 496 -31.55 7.02 -28.20
CA ARG A 496 -30.89 8.27 -28.59
C ARG A 496 -29.87 8.73 -27.55
N LYS A 497 -30.21 8.68 -26.26
CA LYS A 497 -29.32 9.08 -25.16
C LYS A 497 -28.13 8.13 -24.99
N LEU A 498 -28.31 6.86 -25.32
CA LEU A 498 -27.28 5.83 -25.29
C LEU A 498 -26.43 5.78 -26.57
N GLY A 499 -26.87 6.44 -27.65
CA GLY A 499 -26.18 6.40 -28.95
C GLY A 499 -26.27 5.04 -29.66
N VAL A 500 -27.30 4.24 -29.37
CA VAL A 500 -27.49 2.87 -29.91
C VAL A 500 -28.71 2.80 -30.81
N THR A 501 -28.77 1.78 -31.66
CA THR A 501 -29.87 1.60 -32.61
C THR A 501 -30.66 0.32 -32.37
N THR A 502 -30.07 -0.67 -31.71
CA THR A 502 -30.72 -1.96 -31.43
C THR A 502 -30.99 -2.18 -29.94
N ARG A 503 -31.97 -3.03 -29.63
CA ARG A 503 -32.27 -3.43 -28.24
C ARG A 503 -31.13 -4.25 -27.63
N ALA A 504 -30.43 -5.04 -28.42
CA ALA A 504 -29.27 -5.82 -27.99
C ALA A 504 -28.11 -4.89 -27.61
N GLU A 505 -27.74 -3.94 -28.48
CA GLU A 505 -26.74 -2.90 -28.17
C GLU A 505 -27.12 -2.11 -26.92
N ALA A 506 -28.40 -1.70 -26.80
CA ALA A 506 -28.88 -0.99 -25.62
C ALA A 506 -28.71 -1.82 -24.35
N ARG A 507 -29.04 -3.11 -24.39
CA ARG A 507 -28.89 -4.02 -23.26
C ARG A 507 -27.42 -4.16 -22.84
N ASP A 508 -26.55 -4.43 -23.80
CA ASP A 508 -25.11 -4.64 -23.53
C ASP A 508 -24.48 -3.37 -22.97
N LEU A 509 -24.82 -2.21 -23.53
CA LEU A 509 -24.34 -0.92 -23.05
C LEU A 509 -24.89 -0.59 -21.65
N ILE A 510 -26.19 -0.83 -21.41
CA ILE A 510 -26.82 -0.63 -20.10
C ILE A 510 -26.15 -1.50 -19.03
N ARG A 511 -25.86 -2.77 -19.34
CA ARG A 511 -25.16 -3.69 -18.44
C ARG A 511 -23.72 -3.24 -18.18
N ARG A 512 -22.97 -2.91 -19.24
CA ARG A 512 -21.59 -2.45 -19.15
C ARG A 512 -21.46 -1.20 -18.29
N LEU A 513 -22.35 -0.22 -18.49
CA LEU A 513 -22.40 1.02 -17.72
C LEU A 513 -23.05 0.86 -16.33
N GLY A 514 -23.67 -0.29 -16.05
CA GLY A 514 -24.42 -0.53 -14.82
C GLY A 514 -25.51 0.51 -14.60
N ILE A 515 -26.28 0.90 -15.61
CA ILE A 515 -27.32 1.93 -15.46
C ILE A 515 -28.51 1.42 -14.61
N VAL A 516 -28.75 0.11 -14.62
CA VAL A 516 -29.77 -0.59 -13.83
C VAL A 516 -29.17 -1.88 -13.28
N ASP A 517 -29.63 -2.29 -12.10
CA ASP A 517 -29.23 -3.56 -11.47
C ASP A 517 -29.85 -4.74 -12.24
N ASP A 518 -29.08 -5.80 -12.50
CA ASP A 518 -29.57 -7.00 -13.21
C ASP A 518 -30.17 -7.99 -12.19
N PRO A 519 -31.50 -8.23 -12.19
CA PRO A 519 -32.14 -9.15 -11.23
C PRO A 519 -31.83 -10.63 -11.49
N GLY A 520 -31.05 -10.98 -12.51
CA GLY A 520 -30.65 -12.36 -12.84
C GLY A 520 -29.36 -12.86 -12.17
N GLN A 521 -28.80 -12.14 -11.20
CA GLN A 521 -27.51 -12.48 -10.55
C GLN A 521 -27.59 -12.51 -9.01
N HIS A 522 -28.73 -12.92 -8.44
CA HIS A 522 -28.80 -13.33 -7.03
C HIS A 522 -28.53 -14.82 -6.87
#